data_AF-A0A9D7TND5-F1
#
_entry.id   AF-A0A9D7TND5-F1
#
_cell.length_a   1.000
_cell.length_b   1.000
_cell.length_c   1.000
_cell.angle_alpha   90.00
_cell.angle_beta   90.00
_cell.angle_gamma   90.00
#
_symmetry.space_group_name_H-M   'P 1'
#
loop_
_entity.id
_entity.type
_entity.pdbx_description
1 polymer ?
#
loop_
_entity_poly.entity_id
_entity_poly.type
_entity_poly.pdbx_seq_one_letter_code
_entity_poly.pdbx_strand_id
1 'polypeptide(L)'
;MIHITMQGKGLVKLFLILISSVCLLQFAYFIPTNRVENAAEEYAMKFAGTNTDASANKEYKMAKAKYLDSVSGLKLFTIPMIKSYTYSDLKKQQLALGLDLKGGMSAVLQVDLADFLKSLAGRNANNADFQKALDNANQALKSSQSDYITLFSDEFRKLAGNDKLARIFARSETLGEINTASDDGVVTRLLRQKANETVKLTFERLKKRIDKLGVAQPNVSLDPNRDIIIVEMPGIDNPARARQFLQASAKLEFWETFRYSDPGISQALQLADVASNSGLSSSDSSSISIASECAITFSEKFKIHVVI
;
A
#
# COMPACT_ATOMS: atom_id res chain seq x y z
N MET A 1 20.97 -49.25 -50.15
CA MET A 1 21.46 -47.92 -49.72
C MET A 1 20.35 -46.92 -50.01
N ILE A 2 19.47 -46.67 -49.03
CA ILE A 2 18.29 -45.81 -49.20
C ILE A 2 18.72 -44.38 -48.89
N HIS A 3 18.93 -43.57 -49.92
CA HIS A 3 19.16 -42.13 -49.79
C HIS A 3 17.83 -41.44 -49.48
N ILE A 4 17.56 -41.17 -48.21
CA ILE A 4 16.47 -40.28 -47.79
C ILE A 4 16.93 -38.84 -48.04
N THR A 5 16.58 -38.28 -49.19
CA THR A 5 16.73 -36.85 -49.45
C THR A 5 15.64 -36.10 -48.69
N MET A 6 15.97 -35.55 -47.51
CA MET A 6 15.08 -34.65 -46.78
C MET A 6 14.77 -33.39 -47.61
N GLN A 7 13.61 -33.36 -48.27
CA GLN A 7 12.99 -32.14 -48.81
C GLN A 7 12.52 -31.29 -47.62
N GLY A 8 13.13 -30.11 -47.44
CA GLY A 8 12.85 -29.22 -46.30
C GLY A 8 14.09 -28.58 -45.66
N LYS A 9 15.30 -28.99 -46.04
CA LYS A 9 16.58 -28.48 -45.49
C LYS A 9 16.71 -26.95 -45.50
N GLY A 10 16.14 -26.26 -46.50
CA GLY A 10 16.16 -24.79 -46.56
C GLY A 10 15.31 -24.15 -45.47
N LEU A 11 14.09 -24.66 -45.26
CA LEU A 11 13.17 -24.17 -44.24
C LEU A 11 13.72 -24.44 -42.83
N VAL A 12 14.25 -25.64 -42.59
CA VAL A 12 14.86 -26.02 -41.31
C VAL A 12 16.09 -25.17 -40.99
N LYS A 13 16.95 -24.87 -41.97
CA LYS A 13 18.10 -23.97 -41.78
C LYS A 13 17.67 -22.55 -41.45
N LEU A 14 16.60 -22.05 -42.07
CA LEU A 14 16.07 -20.71 -41.80
C LEU A 14 15.49 -20.61 -40.37
N PHE A 15 14.70 -21.59 -39.94
CA PHE A 15 14.22 -21.66 -38.55
C PHE A 15 15.37 -21.78 -37.54
N LEU A 16 16.41 -22.57 -37.84
CA LEU A 16 17.57 -22.72 -36.97
C LEU A 16 18.34 -21.41 -36.82
N ILE A 17 18.55 -20.67 -37.91
CA ILE A 17 19.18 -19.34 -37.88
C ILE A 17 18.32 -18.35 -37.07
N LEU A 18 17.00 -18.37 -37.24
CA LEU A 18 16.08 -17.47 -36.55
C LEU A 18 16.07 -17.77 -35.04
N ILE A 19 15.94 -19.04 -34.64
CA ILE A 19 16.01 -19.45 -33.24
C ILE A 19 17.39 -19.12 -32.64
N SER A 20 18.48 -19.40 -33.35
CA SER A 20 19.84 -19.07 -32.89
C SER A 20 20.04 -17.57 -32.72
N SER A 21 19.46 -16.74 -33.58
CA SER A 21 19.49 -15.28 -33.46
C SER A 21 18.71 -14.79 -32.23
N VAL A 22 17.52 -15.37 -31.99
CA VAL A 22 16.72 -15.08 -30.78
C VAL A 22 17.47 -15.50 -29.51
N CYS A 23 18.10 -16.67 -29.49
CA CYS A 23 18.91 -17.14 -28.36
C CYS A 23 20.12 -16.22 -28.09
N LEU A 24 20.81 -15.76 -29.14
CA LEU A 24 21.92 -14.81 -28.99
C LEU A 24 21.44 -13.46 -28.46
N LEU A 25 20.29 -12.97 -28.88
CA LEU A 25 19.68 -11.75 -28.32
C LEU A 25 19.31 -11.93 -26.83
N GLN A 26 18.72 -13.07 -26.46
CA GLN A 26 18.45 -13.38 -25.05
C GLN A 26 19.73 -13.38 -24.21
N PHE A 27 20.80 -14.00 -24.72
CA PHE A 27 22.09 -14.05 -24.05
C PHE A 27 22.75 -12.66 -23.95
N ALA A 28 22.63 -11.83 -24.98
CA ALA A 28 23.15 -10.46 -25.00
C ALA A 28 22.50 -9.58 -23.92
N TYR A 29 21.21 -9.77 -23.63
CA TYR A 29 20.55 -9.08 -22.51
C TYR A 29 20.96 -9.61 -21.13
N PHE A 30 21.35 -10.88 -21.03
CA PHE A 30 21.69 -11.54 -19.76
C PHE A 30 23.08 -11.16 -19.20
N ILE A 31 24.07 -10.95 -20.08
CA ILE A 31 25.44 -10.60 -19.67
C ILE A 31 25.51 -9.33 -18.79
N PRO A 32 24.93 -8.17 -19.19
CA PRO A 32 25.04 -6.95 -18.41
C PRO A 32 24.27 -7.01 -17.09
N THR A 33 23.10 -7.66 -17.04
CA THR A 33 22.32 -7.81 -15.80
C THR A 33 23.03 -8.68 -14.78
N ASN A 34 23.66 -9.78 -15.20
CA ASN A 34 24.42 -10.65 -14.31
C ASN A 34 25.60 -9.91 -13.64
N ARG A 35 26.24 -8.97 -14.35
CA ARG A 35 27.34 -8.18 -13.77
C ARG A 35 26.86 -7.30 -12.62
N VAL A 36 25.69 -6.69 -12.76
CA VAL A 36 25.10 -5.84 -11.72
C VAL A 36 24.60 -6.67 -10.54
N GLU A 37 24.02 -7.84 -10.81
CA GLU A 37 23.57 -8.75 -9.77
C GLU A 37 24.73 -9.31 -8.95
N ASN A 38 25.84 -9.70 -9.60
CA ASN A 38 27.05 -10.12 -8.90
C ASN A 38 27.64 -8.98 -8.03
N ALA A 39 27.62 -7.74 -8.51
CA ALA A 39 28.05 -6.59 -7.72
C ALA A 39 27.13 -6.32 -6.53
N ALA A 40 25.82 -6.52 -6.70
CA ALA A 40 24.83 -6.40 -5.62
C ALA A 40 25.02 -7.49 -4.56
N GLU A 41 25.37 -8.72 -4.96
CA GLU A 41 25.70 -9.81 -4.04
C GLU A 41 26.97 -9.51 -3.25
N GLU A 42 28.00 -8.98 -3.90
CA GLU A 42 29.25 -8.57 -3.23
C GLU A 42 29.01 -7.46 -2.20
N TYR A 43 28.18 -6.46 -2.55
CA TYR A 43 27.77 -5.41 -1.61
C TYR A 43 27.00 -5.99 -0.42
N ALA A 44 26.05 -6.89 -0.67
CA ALA A 44 25.24 -7.50 0.38
C ALA A 44 26.06 -8.41 1.31
N MET A 45 27.07 -9.13 0.78
CA MET A 45 28.01 -9.92 1.57
C MET A 45 28.87 -9.05 2.50
N LYS A 46 29.31 -7.87 2.01
CA LYS A 46 30.08 -6.91 2.82
C LYS A 46 29.26 -6.28 3.95
N PHE A 47 27.96 -6.08 3.74
CA PHE A 47 27.06 -5.47 4.73
C PHE A 47 26.50 -6.46 5.77
N ALA A 48 26.21 -7.70 5.39
CA ALA A 48 25.55 -8.68 6.27
C ALA A 48 26.54 -9.62 7.01
N GLY A 49 27.84 -9.51 6.74
CA GLY A 49 28.88 -10.39 7.29
C GLY A 49 28.87 -11.81 6.69
N THR A 50 29.94 -12.57 6.94
CA THR A 50 30.16 -13.95 6.49
C THR A 50 29.35 -14.98 7.29
N ASN A 51 28.04 -14.79 7.43
CA ASN A 51 27.18 -15.86 7.93
C ASN A 51 26.48 -16.54 6.77
N THR A 52 26.89 -17.78 6.56
CA THR A 52 26.45 -18.75 5.57
C THR A 52 24.98 -19.08 5.78
N ASP A 53 24.12 -18.29 5.16
CA ASP A 53 22.82 -18.70 4.60
C ASP A 53 22.21 -17.48 3.91
N ALA A 54 22.75 -17.15 2.73
CA ALA A 54 22.35 -16.02 1.87
C ALA A 54 20.83 -16.03 1.56
N SER A 55 20.19 -17.19 1.67
CA SER A 55 18.77 -17.40 1.43
C SER A 55 17.87 -17.02 2.63
N ALA A 56 18.41 -16.91 3.85
CA ALA A 56 17.63 -16.68 5.08
C ALA A 56 17.91 -15.31 5.74
N ASN A 57 19.08 -14.71 5.52
CA ASN A 57 19.46 -13.49 6.23
C ASN A 57 18.68 -12.25 5.72
N LYS A 58 17.82 -11.69 6.58
CA LYS A 58 16.98 -10.52 6.28
C LYS A 58 17.82 -9.28 5.94
N GLU A 59 18.97 -9.13 6.59
CA GLU A 59 19.90 -8.01 6.39
C GLU A 59 20.59 -8.08 5.02
N TYR A 60 21.02 -9.28 4.62
CA TYR A 60 21.57 -9.55 3.28
C TYR A 60 20.57 -9.18 2.18
N LYS A 61 19.32 -9.66 2.29
CA LYS A 61 18.26 -9.37 1.31
C LYS A 61 17.94 -7.88 1.24
N MET A 62 17.91 -7.19 2.37
CA MET A 62 17.69 -5.74 2.42
C MET A 62 18.85 -4.94 1.81
N ALA A 63 20.09 -5.31 2.10
CA ALA A 63 21.28 -4.68 1.53
C ALA A 63 21.36 -4.87 0.00
N LYS A 64 21.12 -6.10 -0.48
CA LYS A 64 21.02 -6.41 -1.92
C LYS A 64 19.91 -5.59 -2.58
N ALA A 65 18.72 -5.57 -1.99
CA ALA A 65 17.59 -4.81 -2.52
C ALA A 65 17.83 -3.29 -2.56
N LYS A 66 18.50 -2.73 -1.55
CA LYS A 66 18.86 -1.31 -1.50
C LYS A 66 19.89 -0.94 -2.58
N TYR A 67 20.89 -1.78 -2.79
CA TYR A 67 21.85 -1.59 -3.87
C TYR A 67 21.16 -1.65 -5.23
N LEU A 68 20.35 -2.68 -5.47
CA LEU A 68 19.60 -2.86 -6.72
C LEU A 68 18.65 -1.68 -6.99
N ASP A 69 18.01 -1.11 -5.97
CA ASP A 69 17.16 0.08 -6.10
C ASP A 69 17.97 1.31 -6.53
N SER A 70 19.18 1.50 -5.97
CA SER A 70 20.06 2.62 -6.35
C SER A 70 20.60 2.52 -7.78
N VAL A 71 20.83 1.31 -8.29
CA VAL A 71 21.34 1.08 -9.65
C VAL A 71 20.23 0.89 -10.67
N SER A 72 18.97 0.76 -10.23
CA SER A 72 17.81 0.50 -11.09
C SER A 72 17.60 1.52 -12.20
N GLY A 73 17.94 2.79 -11.93
CA GLY A 73 17.84 3.91 -12.88
C GLY A 73 19.07 4.10 -13.79
N LEU A 74 20.15 3.33 -13.60
CA LEU A 74 21.37 3.47 -14.40
C LEU A 74 21.20 2.82 -15.78
N LYS A 75 21.69 3.49 -16.82
CA LYS A 75 21.73 2.99 -18.20
C LYS A 75 22.89 2.00 -18.33
N LEU A 76 22.59 0.72 -18.43
CA LEU A 76 23.60 -0.35 -18.48
C LEU A 76 23.95 -0.75 -19.91
N PHE A 77 23.00 -0.62 -20.83
CA PHE A 77 23.17 -1.06 -22.21
C PHE A 77 22.60 -0.02 -23.17
N THR A 78 23.43 0.50 -24.06
CA THR A 78 23.00 1.43 -25.10
C THR A 78 23.28 0.79 -26.45
N ILE A 79 22.23 0.53 -27.23
CA ILE A 79 22.39 0.16 -28.63
C ILE A 79 22.54 1.48 -29.39
N PRO A 80 23.67 1.71 -30.10
CA PRO A 80 23.80 2.90 -30.93
C PRO A 80 22.60 2.98 -31.88
N MET A 81 21.95 4.15 -31.94
CA MET A 81 20.86 4.49 -32.87
C MET A 81 19.45 3.91 -32.58
N ILE A 82 19.21 3.18 -31.49
CA ILE A 82 17.88 2.56 -31.22
C ILE A 82 17.30 2.98 -29.87
N LYS A 83 17.94 2.63 -28.75
CA LYS A 83 17.45 2.94 -27.41
C LYS A 83 18.53 2.67 -26.35
N SER A 84 18.52 3.44 -25.28
CA SER A 84 19.24 3.12 -24.05
C SER A 84 18.33 2.32 -23.12
N TYR A 85 18.79 1.18 -22.64
CA TYR A 85 18.08 0.30 -21.72
C TYR A 85 18.66 0.47 -20.30
N THR A 86 17.78 0.73 -19.34
CA THR A 86 18.13 0.70 -17.91
C THR A 86 18.12 -0.71 -17.36
N TYR A 87 18.70 -0.92 -16.17
CA TYR A 87 18.62 -2.19 -15.45
C TYR A 87 17.16 -2.68 -15.33
N SER A 88 16.24 -1.77 -14.98
CA SER A 88 14.80 -2.09 -14.86
C SER A 88 14.21 -2.60 -16.18
N ASP A 89 14.61 -2.01 -17.31
CA ASP A 89 14.06 -2.37 -18.62
C ASP A 89 14.54 -3.76 -19.07
N LEU A 90 15.83 -4.04 -18.89
CA LEU A 90 16.41 -5.35 -19.20
C LEU A 90 15.82 -6.45 -18.30
N LYS A 91 15.61 -6.14 -17.01
CA LYS A 91 15.01 -7.08 -16.05
C LYS A 91 13.55 -7.40 -16.39
N LYS A 92 12.74 -6.39 -16.73
CA LYS A 92 11.35 -6.59 -17.20
C LYS A 92 11.28 -7.47 -18.44
N GLN A 93 12.21 -7.30 -19.37
CA GLN A 93 12.25 -8.11 -20.59
C GLN A 93 12.69 -9.55 -20.31
N GLN A 94 13.61 -9.78 -19.39
CA GLN A 94 13.98 -11.13 -18.91
C GLN A 94 12.83 -11.83 -18.18
N LEU A 95 12.08 -11.09 -17.36
CA LEU A 95 10.90 -11.60 -16.67
C LEU A 95 9.79 -11.99 -17.67
N ALA A 96 9.54 -11.14 -18.67
CA ALA A 96 8.57 -11.43 -19.73
C ALA A 96 8.92 -12.68 -20.56
N LEU A 97 10.21 -13.01 -20.66
CA LEU A 97 10.72 -14.21 -21.34
C LEU A 97 10.78 -15.45 -20.44
N GLY A 98 10.33 -15.35 -19.19
CA GLY A 98 10.33 -16.46 -18.23
C GLY A 98 11.72 -16.92 -17.78
N LEU A 99 12.76 -16.12 -18.05
CA LEU A 99 14.15 -16.50 -17.84
C LEU A 99 14.62 -16.32 -16.39
N ASP A 100 13.89 -15.50 -15.62
CA ASP A 100 14.24 -15.19 -14.23
C ASP A 100 13.02 -15.31 -13.30
N LEU A 101 12.56 -16.53 -13.10
CA LEU A 101 11.50 -16.87 -12.13
C LEU A 101 12.04 -17.02 -10.69
N LYS A 102 13.23 -16.50 -10.37
CA LYS A 102 13.82 -16.60 -9.03
C LYS A 102 13.30 -15.50 -8.09
N GLY A 103 11.99 -15.43 -7.91
CA GLY A 103 11.40 -14.53 -6.93
C GLY A 103 9.88 -14.48 -7.01
N GLY A 104 9.24 -14.34 -5.85
CA GLY A 104 7.79 -14.14 -5.74
C GLY A 104 7.39 -13.85 -4.29
N MET A 105 6.25 -13.20 -4.11
CA MET A 105 5.64 -12.97 -2.79
C MET A 105 4.21 -13.49 -2.80
N SER A 106 3.87 -14.29 -1.79
CA SER A 106 2.49 -14.56 -1.41
C SER A 106 2.18 -13.79 -0.12
N ALA A 107 1.07 -13.08 -0.11
CA ALA A 107 0.59 -12.32 1.03
C ALA A 107 -0.90 -12.57 1.22
N VAL A 108 -1.30 -12.74 2.48
CA VAL A 108 -2.70 -12.81 2.89
C VAL A 108 -3.01 -11.53 3.64
N LEU A 109 -3.96 -10.75 3.15
CA LEU A 109 -4.41 -9.51 3.77
C LEU A 109 -5.84 -9.70 4.27
N GLN A 110 -6.12 -9.23 5.46
CA GLN A 110 -7.48 -9.16 5.99
C GLN A 110 -7.91 -7.69 6.02
N VAL A 111 -9.14 -7.43 5.57
CA VAL A 111 -9.71 -6.08 5.64
C VAL A 111 -10.08 -5.78 7.09
N ASP A 112 -9.63 -4.64 7.61
CA ASP A 112 -9.95 -4.22 8.98
C ASP A 112 -11.37 -3.63 9.05
N LEU A 113 -12.33 -4.51 9.33
CA LEU A 113 -13.72 -4.12 9.55
C LEU A 113 -13.94 -3.49 10.94
N ALA A 114 -13.02 -3.68 11.89
CA ALA A 114 -13.12 -3.05 13.21
C ALA A 114 -12.94 -1.53 13.09
N ASP A 115 -11.91 -1.11 12.37
CA ASP A 115 -11.65 0.30 12.10
C ASP A 115 -12.72 0.92 11.18
N PHE A 116 -13.28 0.15 10.24
CA PHE A 116 -14.45 0.57 9.48
C PHE A 116 -15.65 0.87 10.39
N LEU A 117 -15.98 -0.02 11.34
CA LEU A 117 -17.08 0.22 12.29
C LEU A 117 -16.82 1.42 13.20
N LYS A 118 -15.58 1.64 13.66
CA LYS A 118 -15.21 2.85 14.42
C LYS A 118 -15.41 4.10 13.59
N SER A 119 -14.99 4.09 12.32
CA SER A 119 -15.19 5.20 11.39
C SER A 119 -16.67 5.52 11.19
N LEU A 120 -17.53 4.50 11.11
CA LEU A 120 -18.98 4.69 10.99
C LEU A 120 -19.61 5.23 12.28
N ALA A 121 -19.15 4.77 13.45
CA ALA A 121 -19.66 5.21 14.75
C ALA A 121 -19.20 6.64 15.11
N GLY A 122 -18.09 7.12 14.54
CA GLY A 122 -17.57 8.46 14.78
C GLY A 122 -17.34 8.73 16.27
N ARG A 123 -18.00 9.76 16.83
CA ARG A 123 -17.89 10.08 18.26
C ARG A 123 -18.43 8.99 19.19
N ASN A 124 -19.36 8.15 18.71
CA ASN A 124 -19.93 7.06 19.49
C ASN A 124 -18.98 5.85 19.62
N ALA A 125 -17.87 5.83 18.87
CA ALA A 125 -16.84 4.78 18.97
C ALA A 125 -16.12 4.75 20.34
N ASN A 126 -16.26 5.82 21.14
CA ASN A 126 -15.70 5.91 22.49
C ASN A 126 -16.55 5.23 23.56
N ASN A 127 -17.70 4.64 23.20
CA ASN A 127 -18.51 3.89 24.14
C ASN A 127 -17.75 2.61 24.59
N ALA A 128 -17.68 2.38 25.91
CA ALA A 128 -17.00 1.23 26.49
C ALA A 128 -17.58 -0.11 26.01
N ASP A 129 -18.90 -0.19 25.85
CA ASP A 129 -19.57 -1.42 25.41
C ASP A 129 -19.31 -1.70 23.93
N PHE A 130 -19.20 -0.64 23.11
CA PHE A 130 -18.83 -0.74 21.71
C PHE A 130 -17.39 -1.25 21.53
N GLN A 131 -16.43 -0.70 22.30
CA GLN A 131 -15.04 -1.13 22.24
C GLN A 131 -14.88 -2.58 22.71
N LYS A 132 -15.54 -2.96 23.81
CA LYS A 132 -15.57 -4.35 24.28
C LYS A 132 -16.20 -5.29 23.25
N ALA A 133 -17.26 -4.87 22.58
CA ALA A 133 -17.89 -5.67 21.52
C ALA A 133 -16.93 -5.91 20.34
N LEU A 134 -16.15 -4.90 19.94
CA LEU A 134 -15.13 -5.05 18.91
C LEU A 134 -14.01 -6.01 19.34
N ASP A 135 -13.52 -5.89 20.57
CA ASP A 135 -12.47 -6.76 21.09
C ASP A 135 -12.93 -8.22 21.20
N ASN A 136 -14.17 -8.45 21.65
CA ASN A 136 -14.77 -9.78 21.70
C ASN A 136 -14.99 -10.34 20.30
N ALA A 137 -15.47 -9.52 19.35
CA ALA A 137 -15.65 -9.93 17.96
C ALA A 137 -14.31 -10.32 17.30
N ASN A 138 -13.23 -9.58 17.59
CA ASN A 138 -11.88 -9.90 17.11
C ASN A 138 -11.36 -11.23 17.68
N GLN A 139 -11.72 -11.58 18.91
CA GLN A 139 -11.39 -12.88 19.49
C GLN A 139 -12.24 -14.00 18.88
N ALA A 140 -13.55 -13.76 18.71
CA ALA A 140 -14.47 -14.71 18.11
C ALA A 140 -14.11 -15.02 16.65
N LEU A 141 -13.61 -14.04 15.89
CA LEU A 141 -13.18 -14.23 14.50
C LEU A 141 -12.03 -15.25 14.36
N LYS A 142 -11.20 -15.43 15.39
CA LYS A 142 -10.08 -16.39 15.35
C LYS A 142 -10.54 -17.84 15.41
N SER A 143 -11.71 -18.11 16.01
CA SER A 143 -12.26 -19.45 16.21
C SER A 143 -13.52 -19.73 15.39
N SER A 144 -14.20 -18.68 14.92
CA SER A 144 -15.45 -18.76 14.18
C SER A 144 -15.23 -18.63 12.66
N GLN A 145 -16.12 -19.24 11.88
CA GLN A 145 -16.21 -19.05 10.43
C GLN A 145 -17.29 -18.03 10.03
N SER A 146 -17.95 -17.40 11.01
CA SER A 146 -19.01 -16.43 10.76
C SER A 146 -18.47 -15.06 10.31
N ASP A 147 -19.31 -14.32 9.59
CA ASP A 147 -19.08 -12.94 9.18
C ASP A 147 -18.83 -12.00 10.38
N TYR A 148 -17.83 -11.13 10.24
CA TYR A 148 -17.40 -10.20 11.29
C TYR A 148 -18.52 -9.28 11.78
N ILE A 149 -19.36 -8.77 10.87
CA ILE A 149 -20.48 -7.88 11.23
C ILE A 149 -21.50 -8.62 12.10
N THR A 150 -21.69 -9.91 11.84
CA THR A 150 -22.57 -10.77 12.64
C THR A 150 -22.00 -10.93 14.04
N LEU A 151 -20.72 -11.33 14.14
CA LEU A 151 -20.03 -11.50 15.42
C LEU A 151 -20.06 -10.23 16.26
N PHE A 152 -19.77 -9.08 15.65
CA PHE A 152 -19.87 -7.78 16.31
C PHE A 152 -21.30 -7.49 16.80
N SER A 153 -22.30 -7.68 15.95
CA SER A 153 -23.69 -7.39 16.32
C SER A 153 -24.21 -8.29 17.45
N ASP A 154 -23.73 -9.54 17.53
CA ASP A 154 -24.10 -10.49 18.57
C ASP A 154 -23.40 -10.14 19.90
N GLU A 155 -22.11 -9.82 19.86
CA GLU A 155 -21.35 -9.38 21.04
C GLU A 155 -21.87 -8.04 21.58
N PHE A 156 -22.19 -7.09 20.70
CA PHE A 156 -22.79 -5.82 21.11
C PHE A 156 -24.14 -6.03 21.79
N ARG A 157 -25.01 -6.90 21.25
CA ARG A 157 -26.30 -7.22 21.88
C ARG A 157 -26.16 -7.85 23.26
N LYS A 158 -25.13 -8.68 23.49
CA LYS A 158 -24.84 -9.25 24.81
C LYS A 158 -24.40 -8.21 25.84
N LEU A 159 -23.66 -7.20 25.40
CA LEU A 159 -23.06 -6.18 26.28
C LEU A 159 -24.00 -4.98 26.52
N ALA A 160 -24.66 -4.50 25.47
CA ALA A 160 -25.46 -3.28 25.48
C ALA A 160 -26.84 -3.46 26.14
N GLY A 161 -27.32 -4.70 26.30
CA GLY A 161 -28.59 -5.02 26.96
C GLY A 161 -29.80 -4.42 26.27
N ASN A 162 -30.14 -3.16 26.62
CA ASN A 162 -31.29 -2.41 26.09
C ASN A 162 -30.88 -1.26 25.14
N ASP A 163 -29.58 -1.00 24.98
CA ASP A 163 -29.08 -0.02 24.02
C ASP A 163 -29.06 -0.60 22.60
N LYS A 164 -29.71 0.12 21.68
CA LYS A 164 -29.83 -0.28 20.27
C LYS A 164 -28.57 0.03 19.48
N LEU A 165 -28.20 -0.84 18.53
CA LEU A 165 -27.13 -0.55 17.56
C LEU A 165 -27.42 0.73 16.76
N ALA A 166 -28.69 1.00 16.48
CA ALA A 166 -29.13 2.21 15.79
C ALA A 166 -28.61 3.50 16.46
N ARG A 167 -28.48 3.55 17.78
CA ARG A 167 -27.98 4.73 18.51
C ARG A 167 -26.51 5.02 18.24
N ILE A 168 -25.71 3.97 18.04
CA ILE A 168 -24.28 4.09 17.72
C ILE A 168 -24.09 4.65 16.31
N PHE A 169 -24.88 4.18 15.36
CA PHE A 169 -24.70 4.45 13.94
C PHE A 169 -25.63 5.52 13.35
N ALA A 170 -26.58 6.08 14.11
CA ALA A 170 -27.56 7.06 13.63
C ALA A 170 -26.97 8.35 13.04
N ARG A 171 -25.71 8.69 13.36
CA ARG A 171 -25.03 9.89 12.84
C ARG A 171 -24.11 9.58 11.66
N SER A 172 -24.11 8.33 11.17
CA SER A 172 -23.26 7.92 10.06
C SER A 172 -23.90 8.32 8.73
N GLU A 173 -23.32 9.31 8.05
CA GLU A 173 -23.76 9.72 6.71
C GLU A 173 -23.64 8.58 5.69
N THR A 174 -22.63 7.71 5.87
CA THR A 174 -22.33 6.55 5.04
C THR A 174 -23.39 5.43 5.07
N LEU A 175 -24.16 5.35 6.15
CA LEU A 175 -25.20 4.33 6.31
C LEU A 175 -26.57 4.80 5.77
N GLY A 176 -26.74 6.09 5.43
CA GLY A 176 -28.01 6.63 4.95
C GLY A 176 -29.04 6.86 6.06
N GLU A 177 -30.33 6.77 5.75
CA GLU A 177 -31.43 7.04 6.69
C GLU A 177 -31.62 5.93 7.74
N ILE A 178 -30.72 5.86 8.73
CA ILE A 178 -30.96 5.13 9.97
C ILE A 178 -31.51 6.12 11.00
N ASN A 179 -32.73 5.87 11.49
CA ASN A 179 -33.24 6.56 12.68
C ASN A 179 -32.79 5.84 13.95
N THR A 180 -32.63 6.56 15.06
CA THR A 180 -32.27 6.01 16.39
C THR A 180 -33.26 4.96 16.92
N ALA A 181 -34.49 4.91 16.39
CA ALA A 181 -35.51 3.92 16.72
C ALA A 181 -35.46 2.64 15.87
N SER A 182 -34.61 2.58 14.83
CA SER A 182 -34.54 1.46 13.89
C SER A 182 -34.26 0.13 14.59
N ASP A 183 -34.74 -0.96 13.99
CA ASP A 183 -34.48 -2.31 14.49
C ASP A 183 -33.01 -2.72 14.23
N ASP A 184 -32.43 -3.44 15.19
CA ASP A 184 -31.03 -3.85 15.12
C ASP A 184 -30.76 -4.77 13.92
N GLY A 185 -31.73 -5.62 13.53
CA GLY A 185 -31.59 -6.49 12.36
C GLY A 185 -31.51 -5.71 11.03
N VAL A 186 -32.19 -4.57 10.96
CA VAL A 186 -32.09 -3.66 9.80
C VAL A 186 -30.70 -3.01 9.76
N VAL A 187 -30.21 -2.55 10.91
CA VAL A 187 -28.88 -1.93 11.02
C VAL A 187 -27.78 -2.93 10.69
N THR A 188 -27.84 -4.16 11.22
CA THR A 188 -26.86 -5.21 10.91
C THR A 188 -26.82 -5.56 9.43
N ARG A 189 -27.98 -5.64 8.75
CA ARG A 189 -28.03 -5.89 7.30
C ARG A 189 -27.37 -4.77 6.51
N LEU A 190 -27.62 -3.52 6.89
CA LEU A 190 -27.05 -2.36 6.22
C LEU A 190 -25.54 -2.24 6.45
N LEU A 191 -25.09 -2.49 7.68
CA LEU A 191 -23.67 -2.61 8.02
C LEU A 191 -22.98 -3.68 7.16
N ARG A 192 -23.59 -4.86 7.00
CA ARG A 192 -23.04 -5.93 6.15
C ARG A 192 -22.97 -5.52 4.69
N GLN A 193 -24.01 -4.87 4.17
CA GLN A 193 -23.99 -4.37 2.79
C GLN A 193 -22.85 -3.36 2.57
N LYS A 194 -22.66 -2.42 3.50
CA LYS A 194 -21.60 -1.41 3.42
C LYS A 194 -20.21 -1.99 3.68
N ALA A 195 -20.08 -3.00 4.54
CA ALA A 195 -18.85 -3.74 4.73
C ALA A 195 -18.44 -4.45 3.44
N ASN A 196 -19.35 -5.21 2.80
CA ASN A 196 -19.08 -5.90 1.54
C ASN A 196 -18.69 -4.92 0.41
N GLU A 197 -19.36 -3.77 0.34
CA GLU A 197 -19.01 -2.69 -0.59
C GLU A 197 -17.58 -2.18 -0.33
N THR A 198 -17.23 -1.93 0.93
CA THR A 198 -15.91 -1.46 1.36
C THR A 198 -14.81 -2.49 1.06
N VAL A 199 -15.07 -3.78 1.30
CA VAL A 199 -14.16 -4.89 0.98
C VAL A 199 -13.90 -4.95 -0.52
N LYS A 200 -14.95 -4.86 -1.34
CA LYS A 200 -14.83 -4.83 -2.81
C LYS A 200 -14.03 -3.62 -3.29
N LEU A 201 -14.30 -2.43 -2.75
CA LEU A 201 -13.54 -1.22 -3.09
C LEU A 201 -12.07 -1.34 -2.70
N THR A 202 -11.79 -1.92 -1.52
CA THR A 202 -10.42 -2.18 -1.05
C THR A 202 -9.70 -3.15 -1.98
N PHE A 203 -10.36 -4.23 -2.40
CA PHE A 203 -9.83 -5.17 -3.39
C PHE A 203 -9.46 -4.47 -4.72
N GLU A 204 -10.37 -3.67 -5.29
CA GLU A 204 -10.11 -2.95 -6.54
C GLU A 204 -8.96 -1.94 -6.40
N ARG A 205 -8.85 -1.27 -5.24
CA ARG A 205 -7.72 -0.37 -4.95
C ARG A 205 -6.41 -1.13 -4.84
N LEU A 206 -6.39 -2.27 -4.13
CA LEU A 206 -5.19 -3.10 -3.99
C LEU A 206 -4.73 -3.61 -5.36
N LYS A 207 -5.65 -4.08 -6.20
CA LYS A 207 -5.35 -4.48 -7.58
C LYS A 207 -4.66 -3.36 -8.36
N LYS A 208 -5.25 -2.16 -8.41
CA LYS A 208 -4.66 -0.99 -9.08
C LYS A 208 -3.29 -0.58 -8.51
N ARG A 209 -3.03 -0.83 -7.22
CA ARG A 209 -1.73 -0.56 -6.59
C ARG A 209 -0.69 -1.60 -6.98
N ILE A 210 -1.06 -2.87 -7.05
CA ILE A 210 -0.19 -3.96 -7.47
C ILE A 210 0.22 -3.77 -8.94
N ASP A 211 -0.70 -3.33 -9.80
CA ASP A 211 -0.40 -3.01 -11.21
C ASP A 211 0.74 -1.98 -11.33
N LYS A 212 0.87 -1.05 -10.37
CA LYS A 212 1.94 -0.03 -10.34
C LYS A 212 3.29 -0.56 -9.86
N LEU A 213 3.34 -1.73 -9.23
CA LEU A 213 4.60 -2.35 -8.80
C LEU A 213 5.38 -2.96 -9.97
N GLY A 214 4.79 -3.04 -11.17
CA GLY A 214 5.46 -3.55 -12.36
C GLY A 214 5.62 -5.08 -12.38
N VAL A 215 4.77 -5.78 -11.62
CA VAL A 215 4.77 -7.25 -11.51
C VAL A 215 4.21 -7.88 -12.79
N ALA A 216 4.83 -8.94 -13.29
CA ALA A 216 4.28 -9.71 -14.39
C ALA A 216 3.13 -10.58 -13.86
N GLN A 217 1.89 -10.33 -14.31
CA GLN A 217 0.71 -11.17 -14.06
C GLN A 217 0.45 -11.48 -12.56
N PRO A 218 0.08 -10.47 -11.74
CA PRO A 218 -0.31 -10.73 -10.36
C PRO A 218 -1.61 -11.55 -10.29
N ASN A 219 -1.67 -12.52 -9.38
CA ASN A 219 -2.90 -13.23 -9.03
C ASN A 219 -3.47 -12.65 -7.73
N VAL A 220 -4.69 -12.12 -7.79
CA VAL A 220 -5.36 -11.49 -6.64
C VAL A 220 -6.76 -12.08 -6.53
N SER A 221 -7.06 -12.72 -5.41
CA SER A 221 -8.36 -13.34 -5.15
C SER A 221 -8.96 -12.83 -3.84
N LEU A 222 -10.26 -12.56 -3.85
CA LEU A 222 -11.05 -12.16 -2.68
C LEU A 222 -11.87 -13.36 -2.18
N ASP A 223 -11.78 -13.64 -0.89
CA ASP A 223 -12.72 -14.49 -0.16
C ASP A 223 -13.76 -13.62 0.54
N PRO A 224 -14.98 -13.49 -0.02
CA PRO A 224 -16.01 -12.60 0.52
C PRO A 224 -16.64 -13.09 1.82
N ASN A 225 -16.41 -14.34 2.25
CA ASN A 225 -16.97 -14.86 3.49
C ASN A 225 -16.08 -14.54 4.70
N ARG A 226 -14.78 -14.39 4.47
CA ARG A 226 -13.76 -14.15 5.51
C ARG A 226 -13.13 -12.76 5.43
N ASP A 227 -13.51 -11.97 4.43
CA ASP A 227 -12.95 -10.65 4.13
C ASP A 227 -11.42 -10.70 3.94
N ILE A 228 -10.94 -11.80 3.37
CA ILE A 228 -9.53 -12.08 3.13
C ILE A 228 -9.22 -11.86 1.65
N ILE A 229 -8.14 -11.14 1.38
CA ILE A 229 -7.57 -10.91 0.06
C ILE A 229 -6.24 -11.64 -0.02
N ILE A 230 -6.16 -12.62 -0.90
CA ILE A 230 -4.94 -13.38 -1.18
C ILE A 230 -4.27 -12.75 -2.40
N VAL A 231 -2.98 -12.44 -2.26
CA VAL A 231 -2.17 -11.78 -3.27
C VAL A 231 -0.94 -12.63 -3.55
N GLU A 232 -0.74 -12.99 -4.81
CA GLU A 232 0.44 -13.66 -5.30
C GLU A 232 1.09 -12.83 -6.41
N MET A 233 2.35 -12.48 -6.21
CA MET A 233 3.13 -11.61 -7.08
C MET A 233 4.41 -12.33 -7.50
N PRO A 234 4.43 -13.02 -8.65
CA PRO A 234 5.64 -13.63 -9.16
C PRO A 234 6.58 -12.57 -9.74
N GLY A 235 7.90 -12.75 -9.59
CA GLY A 235 8.90 -11.84 -10.14
C GLY A 235 9.02 -10.49 -9.42
N ILE A 236 8.64 -10.39 -8.15
CA ILE A 236 8.83 -9.16 -7.37
C ILE A 236 10.32 -8.98 -7.01
N ASP A 237 10.97 -7.93 -7.53
CA ASP A 237 12.40 -7.65 -7.29
C ASP A 237 12.71 -7.31 -5.82
N ASN A 238 11.81 -6.58 -5.15
CA ASN A 238 12.00 -6.14 -3.76
C ASN A 238 10.75 -6.45 -2.91
N PRO A 239 10.76 -7.55 -2.12
CA PRO A 239 9.61 -7.93 -1.30
C PRO A 239 9.37 -6.98 -0.11
N ALA A 240 10.40 -6.28 0.37
CA ALA A 240 10.23 -5.31 1.46
C ALA A 240 9.47 -4.06 0.97
N ARG A 241 9.82 -3.55 -0.21
CA ARG A 241 9.11 -2.43 -0.86
C ARG A 241 7.67 -2.82 -1.18
N ALA A 242 7.44 -4.00 -1.74
CA ALA A 242 6.09 -4.47 -2.04
C ALA A 242 5.24 -4.64 -0.76
N ARG A 243 5.80 -5.13 0.35
CA ARG A 243 5.10 -5.16 1.65
C ARG A 243 4.68 -3.76 2.09
N GLN A 244 5.58 -2.78 2.04
CA GLN A 244 5.27 -1.39 2.36
C GLN A 244 4.18 -0.83 1.43
N PHE A 245 4.24 -1.14 0.15
CA PHE A 245 3.23 -0.76 -0.84
C PHE A 245 1.87 -1.46 -0.67
N LEU A 246 1.81 -2.63 -0.03
CA LEU A 246 0.55 -3.29 0.31
C LEU A 246 -0.04 -2.77 1.63
N GLN A 247 0.82 -2.46 2.61
CA GLN A 247 0.41 -1.97 3.94
C GLN A 247 0.10 -0.47 3.98
N ALA A 248 0.73 0.35 3.13
CA ALA A 248 0.56 1.80 3.20
C ALA A 248 -0.92 2.16 2.97
N SER A 249 -1.55 2.86 3.91
CA SER A 249 -2.87 3.44 3.66
C SER A 249 -2.68 4.74 2.87
N ALA A 250 -3.34 4.87 1.72
CA ALA A 250 -3.27 6.08 0.91
C ALA A 250 -4.28 7.11 1.45
N LYS A 251 -3.88 7.85 2.49
CA LYS A 251 -4.67 8.97 3.01
C LYS A 251 -4.39 10.21 2.16
N LEU A 252 -5.38 10.65 1.39
CA LEU A 252 -5.32 11.92 0.67
C LEU A 252 -5.79 13.03 1.62
N GLU A 253 -4.89 13.93 1.99
CA GLU A 253 -5.22 15.10 2.80
C GLU A 253 -5.03 16.35 1.95
N PHE A 254 -6.06 17.19 1.91
CA PHE A 254 -5.98 18.52 1.34
C PHE A 254 -5.62 19.48 2.46
N TRP A 255 -4.53 20.21 2.25
CA TRP A 255 -4.07 21.27 3.13
C TRP A 255 -4.18 22.58 2.39
N GLU A 256 -4.83 23.57 2.98
CA GLU A 256 -4.77 24.92 2.46
C GLU A 256 -3.36 25.46 2.67
N THR A 257 -2.74 25.92 1.58
CA THR A 257 -1.38 26.47 1.60
C THR A 257 -1.46 27.98 1.50
N PHE A 258 -0.90 28.69 2.48
CA PHE A 258 -0.71 30.12 2.39
C PHE A 258 0.57 30.44 1.62
N ARG A 259 0.47 31.39 0.69
CA ARG A 259 1.62 31.95 -0.02
C ARG A 259 2.06 33.23 0.68
N TYR A 260 3.34 33.55 0.55
CA TYR A 260 3.87 34.82 1.08
C TYR A 260 3.18 36.07 0.49
N SER A 261 2.69 35.96 -0.75
CA SER A 261 1.93 37.02 -1.43
C SER A 261 0.50 37.19 -0.92
N ASP A 262 0.01 36.29 -0.08
CA ASP A 262 -1.38 36.35 0.40
C ASP A 262 -1.53 37.52 1.39
N PRO A 263 -2.65 38.26 1.33
CA PRO A 263 -2.85 39.44 2.16
C PRO A 263 -2.75 39.11 3.65
N GLY A 264 -1.93 39.85 4.39
CA GLY A 264 -1.78 39.68 5.84
C GLY A 264 -0.70 38.69 6.27
N ILE A 265 -0.22 37.79 5.42
CA ILE A 265 0.84 36.82 5.77
C ILE A 265 2.18 37.53 5.96
N SER A 266 2.56 38.41 5.04
CA SER A 266 3.83 39.14 5.12
C SER A 266 3.87 40.11 6.32
N GLN A 267 2.76 40.77 6.62
CA GLN A 267 2.62 41.62 7.81
C GLN A 267 2.64 40.80 9.11
N ALA A 268 1.95 39.65 9.15
CA ALA A 268 1.95 38.77 10.32
C ALA A 268 3.36 38.22 10.63
N LEU A 269 4.13 37.86 9.60
CA LEU A 269 5.52 37.42 9.77
C LEU A 269 6.44 38.54 10.27
N GLN A 270 6.28 39.78 9.78
CA GLN A 270 7.01 40.94 10.28
C GLN A 270 6.66 41.26 11.74
N LEU A 271 5.39 41.18 12.11
CA LEU A 271 4.93 41.37 13.48
C LEU A 271 5.45 40.27 14.41
N ALA A 272 5.48 39.01 13.97
CA ALA A 272 6.03 37.90 14.73
C ALA A 272 7.55 38.04 14.95
N ASP A 273 8.29 38.54 13.95
CA ASP A 273 9.73 38.81 14.05
C ASP A 273 10.03 39.95 15.05
N VAL A 274 9.26 41.05 14.98
CA VAL A 274 9.36 42.15 15.94
C VAL A 274 9.00 41.68 17.35
N ALA A 275 7.92 40.90 17.51
CA ALA A 275 7.50 40.34 18.79
C ALA A 275 8.55 39.40 19.40
N SER A 276 9.20 38.57 18.56
CA SER A 276 10.27 37.66 18.99
C SER A 276 11.53 38.40 19.43
N ASN A 277 11.90 39.48 18.73
CA ASN A 277 13.02 40.34 19.11
C ASN A 277 12.73 41.16 20.38
N SER A 278 11.48 41.60 20.60
CA SER A 278 11.08 42.23 21.86
C SER A 278 10.99 41.25 23.04
N GLY A 279 10.79 39.95 22.79
CA GLY A 279 10.80 38.91 23.84
C GLY A 279 12.17 38.65 24.46
N LEU A 280 13.28 39.04 23.79
CA LEU A 280 14.62 39.04 24.38
C LEU A 280 14.91 40.28 25.24
N SER A 281 14.05 41.30 25.18
CA SER A 281 14.21 42.56 25.89
C SER A 281 12.87 43.00 26.45
N SER A 282 12.60 42.60 27.69
CA SER A 282 11.53 43.05 28.59
C SER A 282 10.15 42.39 28.49
N SER A 283 9.75 41.91 29.66
CA SER A 283 8.47 41.35 30.09
C SER A 283 7.38 42.43 30.11
N ASP A 284 6.51 42.48 29.10
CA ASP A 284 5.25 43.23 29.17
C ASP A 284 4.08 42.41 28.61
N SER A 285 3.09 42.15 29.45
CA SER A 285 2.07 41.10 29.32
C SER A 285 0.79 41.53 28.58
N SER A 286 0.79 42.65 27.86
CA SER A 286 -0.40 43.20 27.19
C SER A 286 -0.44 42.98 25.66
N SER A 287 0.69 42.65 25.02
CA SER A 287 0.78 42.34 23.58
C SER A 287 0.63 40.84 23.27
N ILE A 288 0.68 39.98 24.28
CA ILE A 288 0.62 38.51 24.17
C ILE A 288 -0.83 38.01 23.98
N SER A 289 -1.83 38.74 24.50
CA SER A 289 -3.24 38.34 24.45
C SER A 289 -3.83 38.38 23.03
N ILE A 290 -3.49 39.40 22.24
CA ILE A 290 -4.04 39.61 20.89
C ILE A 290 -3.46 38.59 19.88
N ALA A 291 -2.19 38.21 20.06
CA ALA A 291 -1.55 37.17 19.25
C ALA A 291 -2.05 35.76 19.60
N SER A 292 -2.36 35.51 20.88
CA SER A 292 -2.89 34.23 21.36
C SER A 292 -4.32 33.97 20.87
N GLU A 293 -5.18 34.98 20.90
CA GLU A 293 -6.59 34.84 20.49
C GLU A 293 -6.76 34.65 18.96
N CYS A 294 -5.85 35.22 18.17
CA CYS A 294 -5.75 34.99 16.73
C CYS A 294 -5.21 33.58 16.40
N ALA A 295 -4.20 33.10 17.14
CA ALA A 295 -3.60 31.78 16.92
C ALA A 295 -4.52 30.61 17.38
N ILE A 296 -5.30 30.80 18.44
CA ILE A 296 -6.20 29.77 18.97
C ILE A 296 -7.44 29.61 18.08
N THR A 297 -7.98 30.70 17.53
CA THR A 297 -9.09 30.66 16.56
C THR A 297 -8.67 30.04 15.21
N PHE A 298 -7.37 30.10 14.88
CA PHE A 298 -6.79 29.56 13.64
C PHE A 298 -6.67 28.02 13.64
N SER A 299 -6.55 27.38 14.81
CA SER A 299 -6.29 25.94 14.92
C SER A 299 -7.55 25.06 14.86
N GLU A 300 -8.71 25.53 15.36
CA GLU A 300 -9.87 24.65 15.57
C GLU A 300 -10.79 24.43 14.36
N LYS A 301 -10.68 25.22 13.28
CA LYS A 301 -11.72 25.22 12.22
C LYS A 301 -11.40 24.50 10.91
N PHE A 302 -10.18 24.07 10.65
CA PHE A 302 -9.80 23.67 9.28
C PHE A 302 -9.10 22.32 9.20
N LYS A 303 -9.90 21.25 9.18
CA LYS A 303 -9.46 19.92 8.75
C LYS A 303 -10.62 19.22 8.05
N ILE A 304 -10.65 19.28 6.71
CA ILE A 304 -11.60 18.49 5.92
C ILE A 304 -10.96 17.12 5.71
N HIS A 305 -11.40 16.14 6.49
CA HIS A 305 -11.04 14.74 6.30
C HIS A 305 -12.01 14.10 5.33
N VAL A 306 -11.53 13.75 4.13
CA VAL A 306 -12.23 12.80 3.25
C VAL A 306 -11.54 11.45 3.39
N VAL A 307 -12.21 10.51 4.03
CA VAL A 307 -11.84 9.10 4.00
C VAL A 307 -12.42 8.54 2.70
N ILE A 308 -11.57 8.20 1.73
CA ILE A 308 -11.97 7.51 0.49
C ILE A 308 -11.87 6.00 0.70
#